data_AF-H2ANH8-F1
#
_entry.id   AF-H2ANH8-F1
#
_cell.length_a   1.000
_cell.length_b   1.000
_cell.length_c   1.000
_cell.angle_alpha   90.00
_cell.angle_beta   90.00
_cell.angle_gamma   90.00
#
_symmetry.space_group_name_H-M   'P 1'
#
loop_
_entity.id
_entity.type
_entity.pdbx_description
1 polymer ?
#
loop_
_entity_poly.entity_id
_entity_poly.type
_entity_poly.pdbx_seq_one_letter_code
_entity_poly.pdbx_strand_id
1 'polypeptide(L)'
;MMHCLKSLRAISKNVPKYSTGVRFLSIVANTPTLQKSMSLNNIDIKNPANTDSLNRPKENADLLPKSKNDLIKTLSEQLILETHVSLNKPSRAENQLNTMEINDKLLSNGFTKDQSTQIITAMINLLNNEFYFKYNDLYLYDFEINKQLHLFNFLQSEIQYIIKNSREIQFNLQNLQIMKLQKDLNSNFNELNELVLKSLQKDSNIEFNNQKYENSSLYSKLNLDLNDCNNKITIKMLSGIKYDIENLRWHTTRSGLIAILFLVSLILTGVNVTNNRANKRVMTPEKETKKDQEKQDDNNI
;
A
#
# COMPACT_ATOMS: atom_id res chain seq x y z
N MET A 1 -5.05 -32.25 43.83
CA MET A 1 -5.26 -31.30 42.71
C MET A 1 -4.93 -29.86 43.15
N MET A 2 -3.71 -29.59 43.63
CA MET A 2 -3.28 -28.23 44.03
C MET A 2 -1.78 -27.97 43.85
N HIS A 3 -1.04 -28.94 43.30
CA HIS A 3 0.40 -28.82 43.00
C HIS A 3 0.70 -28.56 41.52
N CYS A 4 -0.28 -28.63 40.62
CA CYS A 4 -0.08 -28.39 39.19
C CYS A 4 -0.19 -26.91 38.78
N LEU A 5 -0.84 -26.07 39.61
CA LEU A 5 -1.07 -24.64 39.31
C LEU A 5 0.12 -23.71 39.64
N LYS A 6 1.14 -24.18 40.37
CA LYS A 6 2.33 -23.37 40.68
C LYS A 6 3.38 -23.36 39.57
N SER A 7 3.37 -24.36 38.67
CA SER A 7 4.35 -24.45 37.57
C SER A 7 4.05 -23.45 36.43
N LEU A 8 2.77 -23.16 36.16
CA LEU A 8 2.36 -22.23 35.09
C LEU A 8 2.64 -20.75 35.40
N ARG A 9 2.90 -20.39 36.67
CA ARG A 9 3.21 -19.00 37.05
C ARG A 9 4.72 -18.66 36.95
N ALA A 10 5.58 -19.66 36.78
CA ALA A 10 7.03 -19.46 36.69
C ALA A 10 7.54 -19.21 35.26
N ILE A 11 6.78 -19.59 34.23
CA ILE A 11 7.20 -19.44 32.82
C ILE A 11 6.83 -18.07 32.24
N SER A 12 5.97 -17.28 32.90
CA SER A 12 5.53 -15.96 32.44
C SER A 12 6.54 -14.81 32.67
N LYS A 13 7.75 -15.08 33.21
CA LYS A 13 8.72 -14.02 33.58
C LYS A 13 9.95 -13.90 32.69
N ASN A 14 10.04 -14.63 31.58
CA ASN A 14 11.22 -14.57 30.71
C ASN A 14 10.83 -14.37 29.23
N VAL A 15 10.34 -13.17 28.92
CA VAL A 15 10.24 -12.68 27.55
C VAL A 15 11.30 -11.58 27.36
N PRO A 16 12.24 -11.72 26.42
CA PRO A 16 13.24 -10.70 26.14
C PRO A 16 12.57 -9.44 25.59
N LYS A 17 12.89 -8.29 26.21
CA LYS A 17 12.51 -6.96 25.74
C LYS A 17 13.24 -6.67 24.43
N TYR A 18 12.56 -6.83 23.30
CA TYR A 18 13.00 -6.23 22.05
C TYR A 18 12.63 -4.75 22.03
N SER A 19 13.66 -3.95 21.76
CA SER A 19 13.67 -2.51 21.62
C SER A 19 12.65 -2.03 20.58
N THR A 20 11.54 -1.45 21.04
CA THR A 20 10.62 -0.66 20.20
C THR A 20 11.19 0.74 20.03
N GLY A 21 12.12 0.89 19.09
CA GLY A 21 12.55 2.18 18.55
C GLY A 21 11.71 2.55 17.34
N VAL A 22 10.44 2.93 17.53
CA VAL A 22 9.64 3.63 16.51
C VAL A 22 9.49 5.07 16.99
N ARG A 23 10.38 5.94 16.51
CA ARG A 23 10.22 7.39 16.62
C ARG A 23 8.99 7.77 15.80
N PHE A 24 7.84 7.92 16.47
CA PHE A 24 6.73 8.69 15.94
C PHE A 24 7.22 10.13 15.79
N LEU A 25 7.42 10.56 14.54
CA LEU A 25 7.56 11.98 14.21
C LEU A 25 6.21 12.64 14.48
N SER A 26 6.10 13.37 15.59
CA SER A 26 5.05 14.37 15.77
C SER A 26 5.32 15.52 14.81
N ILE A 27 4.75 15.43 13.60
CA ILE A 27 4.68 16.55 12.68
C ILE A 27 3.65 17.53 13.26
N VAL A 28 4.21 18.66 13.67
CA VAL A 28 3.55 19.90 14.07
C VAL A 28 2.33 20.19 13.20
N ALA A 29 1.17 20.20 13.85
CA ALA A 29 -0.05 20.79 13.32
C ALA A 29 0.09 22.32 13.34
N ASN A 30 0.52 22.91 12.23
CA ASN A 30 0.31 24.32 11.95
C ASN A 30 -0.79 24.44 10.91
N THR A 31 -2.00 24.69 11.38
CA THR A 31 -3.11 25.22 10.59
C THR A 31 -2.84 26.69 10.28
N PRO A 32 -2.96 27.10 9.00
CA PRO A 32 -3.62 28.35 8.71
C PRO A 32 -4.93 28.06 7.99
N THR A 33 -6.02 28.35 8.70
CA THR A 33 -7.34 28.60 8.14
C THR A 33 -7.25 29.74 7.14
N LEU A 34 -7.70 29.52 5.90
CA LEU A 34 -8.36 30.49 5.01
C LEU A 34 -8.72 29.79 3.69
N GLN A 35 -9.78 29.00 3.72
CA GLN A 35 -10.49 28.63 2.50
C GLN A 35 -11.34 29.83 2.06
N LYS A 36 -10.82 30.61 1.11
CA LYS A 36 -11.68 31.38 0.20
C LYS A 36 -11.83 30.56 -1.07
N SER A 37 -12.99 29.92 -1.17
CA SER A 37 -13.44 29.16 -2.32
C SER A 37 -13.50 30.06 -3.56
N MET A 38 -12.82 29.64 -4.63
CA MET A 38 -13.33 29.86 -5.98
C MET A 38 -13.25 28.54 -6.72
N SER A 39 -14.43 28.09 -7.13
CA SER A 39 -14.71 26.89 -7.91
C SER A 39 -13.98 26.92 -9.25
N LEU A 40 -13.22 25.87 -9.54
CA LEU A 40 -12.79 25.56 -10.91
C LEU A 40 -13.57 24.32 -11.36
N ASN A 41 -14.39 24.54 -12.38
CA ASN A 41 -15.20 23.55 -13.06
C ASN A 41 -14.33 22.46 -13.69
N ASN A 42 -14.90 21.25 -13.74
CA ASN A 42 -14.45 20.03 -14.39
C ASN A 42 -13.48 20.22 -15.56
N ILE A 43 -12.33 19.57 -15.46
CA ILE A 43 -11.51 19.21 -16.62
C ILE A 43 -11.51 17.68 -16.70
N ASP A 44 -12.41 17.17 -17.55
CA ASP A 44 -12.39 15.79 -18.03
C ASP A 44 -11.07 15.54 -18.78
N ILE A 45 -10.32 14.53 -18.32
CA ILE A 45 -9.14 14.04 -19.04
C ILE A 45 -9.64 12.99 -20.03
N LYS A 46 -9.68 13.32 -21.33
CA LYS A 46 -9.86 12.37 -22.43
C LYS A 46 -8.57 12.23 -23.24
N ASN A 47 -8.15 10.97 -23.39
CA ASN A 47 -6.98 10.46 -24.12
C ASN A 47 -7.11 10.71 -25.65
N PRO A 48 -6.02 10.83 -26.44
CA PRO A 48 -6.09 11.20 -27.84
C PRO A 48 -6.14 10.00 -28.79
N ALA A 49 -7.13 9.96 -29.69
CA ALA A 49 -7.05 9.22 -30.95
C ALA A 49 -8.05 9.78 -31.99
N ASN A 50 -7.47 10.33 -33.07
CA ASN A 50 -7.94 10.37 -34.47
C ASN A 50 -9.17 11.19 -34.95
N THR A 51 -8.90 11.81 -36.13
CA THR A 51 -9.74 12.16 -37.31
C THR A 51 -10.51 13.48 -37.41
N ASP A 52 -10.00 14.30 -38.35
CA ASP A 52 -10.66 15.00 -39.47
C ASP A 52 -11.59 16.22 -39.30
N SER A 53 -11.03 17.35 -39.75
CA SER A 53 -11.55 18.41 -40.62
C SER A 53 -12.91 19.09 -40.37
N LEU A 54 -12.84 20.43 -40.24
CA LEU A 54 -13.36 21.42 -41.19
C LEU A 54 -14.14 22.58 -40.51
N ASN A 55 -13.75 23.80 -40.89
CA ASN A 55 -14.45 25.10 -40.80
C ASN A 55 -14.42 25.93 -39.48
N ARG A 56 -13.70 27.06 -39.60
CA ARG A 56 -13.69 28.25 -38.73
C ARG A 56 -15.05 28.98 -38.81
N PRO A 57 -15.46 29.74 -37.77
CA PRO A 57 -15.13 31.16 -37.77
C PRO A 57 -14.54 31.65 -36.45
N LYS A 58 -13.87 32.80 -36.56
CA LYS A 58 -13.09 33.49 -35.54
C LYS A 58 -13.98 34.02 -34.41
N GLU A 59 -13.70 33.65 -33.16
CA GLU A 59 -13.89 34.55 -32.01
C GLU A 59 -13.18 33.97 -30.77
N ASN A 60 -12.58 34.86 -29.98
CA ASN A 60 -12.03 34.61 -28.63
C ASN A 60 -10.67 33.88 -28.56
N ALA A 61 -9.66 34.49 -29.17
CA ALA A 61 -8.27 34.25 -28.82
C ALA A 61 -7.82 35.30 -27.79
N ASP A 62 -8.29 35.20 -26.55
CA ASP A 62 -7.74 35.94 -25.42
C ASP A 62 -7.93 35.09 -24.16
N LEU A 63 -6.96 34.21 -23.88
CA LEU A 63 -6.61 33.62 -22.56
C LEU A 63 -5.56 32.52 -22.79
N LEU A 64 -4.41 32.91 -23.31
CA LEU A 64 -3.18 32.12 -23.26
C LEU A 64 -2.13 33.04 -22.63
N PRO A 65 -1.30 32.58 -21.68
CA PRO A 65 -0.55 33.47 -20.82
C PRO A 65 0.45 34.25 -21.67
N LYS A 66 0.14 35.53 -21.92
CA LYS A 66 1.05 36.48 -22.54
C LYS A 66 2.37 36.34 -21.82
N SER A 67 3.42 36.09 -22.59
CA SER A 67 4.75 35.80 -22.08
C SER A 67 5.11 36.88 -21.06
N LYS A 68 5.71 36.52 -19.92
CA LYS A 68 6.13 37.48 -18.88
C LYS A 68 6.94 38.65 -19.47
N ASN A 69 7.59 38.41 -20.60
CA ASN A 69 8.34 39.38 -21.38
C ASN A 69 7.44 40.44 -22.05
N ASP A 70 6.22 40.09 -22.43
CA ASP A 70 5.25 41.00 -23.04
C ASP A 70 4.70 41.98 -22.02
N LEU A 71 4.43 41.55 -20.77
CA LEU A 71 3.95 42.45 -19.71
C LEU A 71 5.01 43.48 -19.31
N ILE A 72 6.27 43.06 -19.14
CA ILE A 72 7.37 43.97 -18.84
C ILE A 72 7.63 44.92 -20.02
N LYS A 73 7.53 44.42 -21.26
CA LYS A 73 7.68 45.26 -22.45
C LYS A 73 6.53 46.28 -22.59
N THR A 74 5.29 45.86 -22.34
CA THR A 74 4.12 46.76 -22.38
C THR A 74 4.18 47.82 -21.28
N LEU A 75 4.64 47.45 -20.08
CA LEU A 75 4.91 48.39 -18.99
C LEU A 75 6.01 49.38 -19.35
N SER A 76 7.11 48.91 -19.96
CA SER A 76 8.19 49.81 -20.41
C SER A 76 7.74 50.76 -21.52
N GLU A 77 6.89 50.31 -22.44
CA GLU A 77 6.32 51.14 -23.51
C GLU A 77 5.31 52.16 -22.95
N GLN A 78 4.48 51.77 -21.98
CA GLN A 78 3.60 52.71 -21.27
C GLN A 78 4.42 53.75 -20.50
N LEU A 79 5.55 53.38 -19.89
CA LEU A 79 6.42 54.33 -19.21
C LEU A 79 6.99 55.37 -20.16
N ILE A 80 7.50 54.93 -21.31
CA ILE A 80 8.10 55.80 -22.32
C ILE A 80 7.03 56.77 -22.83
N LEU A 81 5.82 56.28 -23.11
CA LEU A 81 4.71 57.14 -23.54
C LEU A 81 4.29 58.14 -22.46
N GLU A 82 4.15 57.70 -21.21
CA GLU A 82 3.68 58.55 -20.12
C GLU A 82 4.74 59.58 -19.71
N THR A 83 6.03 59.24 -19.76
CA THR A 83 7.12 60.21 -19.54
C THR A 83 7.24 61.23 -20.66
N HIS A 84 7.14 60.82 -21.94
CA HIS A 84 7.24 61.75 -23.07
C HIS A 84 6.04 62.69 -23.23
N VAL A 85 4.82 62.23 -22.88
CA VAL A 85 3.61 63.08 -22.93
C VAL A 85 3.52 64.03 -21.73
N SER A 86 4.25 63.74 -20.65
CA SER A 86 4.15 64.46 -19.36
C SER A 86 5.29 65.43 -19.08
N LEU A 87 6.13 65.76 -20.07
CA LEU A 87 6.91 67.00 -20.02
C LEU A 87 5.90 68.15 -20.12
N ASN A 88 5.37 68.54 -18.97
CA ASN A 88 4.41 69.62 -18.86
C ASN A 88 5.06 70.89 -19.42
N LYS A 89 4.36 71.55 -20.35
CA LYS A 89 4.84 72.82 -20.93
C LYS A 89 5.00 73.83 -19.79
N PRO A 90 6.12 74.57 -19.72
CA PRO A 90 6.34 75.56 -18.66
C PRO A 90 5.21 76.59 -18.65
N SER A 91 4.73 76.99 -17.46
CA SER A 91 3.74 78.06 -17.36
C SER A 91 4.40 79.37 -17.76
N ARG A 92 3.90 80.00 -18.84
CA ARG A 92 4.36 81.32 -19.31
C ARG A 92 3.30 82.36 -19.03
N ALA A 93 3.73 83.61 -18.81
CA ALA A 93 2.84 84.76 -18.68
C ALA A 93 1.87 84.88 -19.85
N GLU A 94 2.31 84.54 -21.06
CA GLU A 94 1.50 84.54 -22.28
C GLU A 94 0.23 83.66 -22.19
N ASN A 95 0.26 82.57 -21.41
CA ASN A 95 -0.87 81.65 -21.28
C ASN A 95 -1.81 82.01 -20.12
N GLN A 96 -1.36 82.83 -19.17
CA GLN A 96 -2.12 83.14 -17.94
C GLN A 96 -2.61 84.60 -17.89
N LEU A 97 -2.08 85.48 -18.73
CA LEU A 97 -2.30 86.91 -18.66
C LEU A 97 -3.17 87.38 -19.84
N ASN A 98 -4.29 88.03 -19.53
CA ASN A 98 -5.20 88.54 -20.55
C ASN A 98 -4.66 89.85 -21.15
N THR A 99 -3.90 89.72 -22.24
CA THR A 99 -3.27 90.85 -22.94
C THR A 99 -4.29 91.83 -23.55
N MET A 100 -5.48 91.34 -23.90
CA MET A 100 -6.54 92.16 -24.47
C MET A 100 -7.11 93.16 -23.45
N GLU A 101 -7.40 92.68 -22.24
CA GLU A 101 -7.97 93.52 -21.17
C GLU A 101 -7.02 94.64 -20.74
N ILE A 102 -5.71 94.33 -20.67
CA ILE A 102 -4.68 95.32 -20.32
C ILE A 102 -4.52 96.34 -21.44
N ASN A 103 -4.58 95.90 -22.70
CA ASN A 103 -4.52 96.79 -23.85
C ASN A 103 -5.70 97.77 -23.86
N ASP A 104 -6.92 97.30 -23.57
CA ASP A 104 -8.11 98.15 -23.52
C ASP A 104 -8.01 99.19 -22.37
N LYS A 105 -7.48 98.79 -21.21
CA LYS A 105 -7.21 99.70 -20.09
C LYS A 105 -6.16 100.75 -20.44
N LEU A 106 -5.08 100.40 -21.14
CA LEU A 106 -4.04 101.34 -21.56
C LEU A 106 -4.56 102.34 -22.60
N LEU A 107 -5.36 101.88 -23.56
CA LEU A 107 -6.02 102.74 -24.54
C LEU A 107 -6.99 103.72 -23.88
N SER A 108 -7.76 103.28 -22.87
CA SER A 108 -8.68 104.15 -22.12
C SER A 108 -7.98 105.25 -21.31
N ASN A 109 -6.70 105.05 -20.97
CA ASN A 109 -5.86 106.03 -20.26
C ASN A 109 -5.07 106.96 -21.21
N GLY A 110 -5.34 106.93 -22.51
CA GLY A 110 -4.75 107.87 -23.48
C GLY A 110 -3.41 107.43 -24.06
N PHE A 111 -2.98 106.17 -23.88
CA PHE A 111 -1.79 105.63 -24.54
C PHE A 111 -2.08 105.26 -26.00
N THR A 112 -1.09 105.45 -26.88
CA THR A 112 -1.20 105.01 -28.27
C THR A 112 -1.15 103.48 -28.36
N LYS A 113 -1.83 102.88 -29.33
CA LYS A 113 -1.86 101.41 -29.53
C LYS A 113 -0.46 100.78 -29.57
N ASP A 114 0.50 101.43 -30.22
CA ASP A 114 1.88 100.95 -30.32
C ASP A 114 2.61 101.00 -28.98
N GLN A 115 2.38 102.06 -28.19
CA GLN A 115 2.94 102.21 -26.84
C GLN A 115 2.35 101.17 -25.87
N SER A 116 1.04 100.94 -25.95
CA SER A 116 0.35 99.90 -25.17
C SER A 116 0.92 98.51 -25.48
N THR A 117 1.10 98.19 -26.76
CA THR A 117 1.66 96.89 -27.19
C THR A 117 3.11 96.70 -26.69
N GLN A 118 3.93 97.75 -26.72
CA GLN A 118 5.30 97.72 -26.20
C GLN A 118 5.33 97.54 -24.67
N ILE A 119 4.47 98.24 -23.93
CA ILE A 119 4.36 98.11 -22.47
C ILE A 119 3.93 96.70 -22.08
N ILE A 120 2.93 96.13 -22.76
CA ILE A 120 2.45 94.77 -22.52
C ILE A 120 3.56 93.76 -22.81
N THR A 121 4.28 93.91 -23.93
CA THR A 121 5.39 93.02 -24.30
C THR A 121 6.53 93.10 -23.27
N ALA A 122 6.90 94.30 -22.83
CA ALA A 122 7.90 94.50 -21.80
C ALA A 122 7.47 93.89 -20.45
N MET A 123 6.19 94.05 -20.08
CA MET A 123 5.62 93.47 -18.86
C MET A 123 5.59 91.94 -18.91
N ILE A 124 5.20 91.34 -20.04
CA ILE A 124 5.23 89.89 -20.25
C ILE A 124 6.67 89.36 -20.12
N ASN A 125 7.64 90.05 -20.72
CA ASN A 125 9.06 89.66 -20.64
C ASN A 125 9.59 89.76 -19.20
N LEU A 126 9.26 90.84 -18.49
CA LEU A 126 9.65 91.02 -17.09
C LEU A 126 9.03 89.92 -16.20
N LEU A 127 7.74 89.65 -16.37
CA LEU A 127 7.03 88.66 -15.58
C LEU A 127 7.51 87.23 -15.90
N ASN A 128 7.83 86.95 -17.16
CA ASN A 128 8.43 85.68 -17.57
C ASN A 128 9.80 85.47 -16.92
N ASN A 129 10.67 86.48 -16.91
CA ASN A 129 12.02 86.38 -16.39
C ASN A 129 12.06 86.32 -14.85
N GLU A 130 11.31 87.19 -14.17
CA GLU A 130 11.40 87.32 -12.71
C GLU A 130 10.51 86.31 -11.97
N PHE A 131 9.29 86.09 -12.46
CA PHE A 131 8.30 85.28 -11.77
C PHE A 131 8.20 83.87 -12.33
N TYR A 132 7.87 83.72 -13.62
CA TYR A 132 7.59 82.41 -14.19
C TYR A 132 8.84 81.54 -14.33
N PHE A 133 10.02 82.12 -14.56
CA PHE A 133 11.27 81.35 -14.57
C PHE A 133 11.50 80.66 -13.23
N LYS A 134 11.46 81.43 -12.13
CA LYS A 134 11.67 80.91 -10.78
C LYS A 134 10.52 80.01 -10.32
N TYR A 135 9.28 80.35 -10.65
CA TYR A 135 8.10 79.55 -10.33
C TYR A 135 8.15 78.18 -11.03
N ASN A 136 8.45 78.15 -12.33
CA ASN A 136 8.56 76.89 -13.05
C ASN A 136 9.72 76.05 -12.50
N ASP A 137 10.88 76.65 -12.23
CA ASP A 137 12.03 75.90 -11.72
C ASP A 137 11.73 75.21 -10.38
N LEU A 138 11.04 75.89 -9.45
CA LEU A 138 10.68 75.32 -8.16
C LEU A 138 9.51 74.31 -8.23
N TYR A 139 8.41 74.67 -8.90
CA TYR A 139 7.18 73.89 -8.84
C TYR A 139 7.07 72.82 -9.93
N LEU A 140 7.61 73.07 -11.13
CA LEU A 140 7.61 72.07 -12.19
C LEU A 140 8.50 70.90 -11.80
N TYR A 141 9.67 71.20 -11.24
CA TYR A 141 10.62 70.18 -10.77
C TYR A 141 10.02 69.29 -9.67
N ASP A 142 9.43 69.90 -8.63
CA ASP A 142 8.79 69.13 -7.55
C ASP A 142 7.60 68.31 -8.07
N PHE A 143 6.76 68.89 -8.95
CA PHE A 143 5.67 68.16 -9.57
C PHE A 143 6.15 66.98 -10.43
N GLU A 144 7.18 67.19 -11.25
CA GLU A 144 7.78 66.15 -12.09
C GLU A 144 8.37 65.02 -11.24
N ILE A 145 9.10 65.35 -10.18
CA ILE A 145 9.64 64.35 -9.24
C ILE A 145 8.49 63.56 -8.60
N ASN A 146 7.47 64.24 -8.07
CA ASN A 146 6.37 63.57 -7.39
C ASN A 146 5.60 62.63 -8.33
N LYS A 147 5.41 63.05 -9.58
CA LYS A 147 4.79 62.20 -10.61
C LYS A 147 5.66 61.00 -10.97
N GLN A 148 6.95 61.21 -11.20
CA GLN A 148 7.90 60.13 -11.47
C GLN A 148 7.97 59.16 -10.29
N LEU A 149 7.92 59.65 -9.06
CA LEU A 149 7.91 58.84 -7.85
C LEU A 149 6.62 58.01 -7.75
N HIS A 150 5.45 58.59 -8.05
CA HIS A 150 4.19 57.85 -8.09
C HIS A 150 4.24 56.72 -9.13
N LEU A 151 4.73 57.00 -10.33
CA LEU A 151 4.90 56.01 -11.39
C LEU A 151 5.89 54.91 -10.96
N PHE A 152 7.00 55.28 -10.34
CA PHE A 152 7.97 54.33 -9.80
C PHE A 152 7.36 53.43 -8.71
N ASN A 153 6.60 54.00 -7.76
CA ASN A 153 5.94 53.24 -6.71
C ASN A 153 4.89 52.28 -7.27
N PHE A 154 4.16 52.71 -8.31
CA PHE A 154 3.22 51.86 -9.04
C PHE A 154 3.93 50.69 -9.73
N LEU A 155 5.06 50.95 -10.40
CA LEU A 155 5.85 49.87 -11.01
C LEU A 155 6.42 48.92 -9.98
N GLN A 156 6.90 49.46 -8.85
CA GLN A 156 7.42 48.64 -7.78
C GLN A 156 6.32 47.71 -7.26
N SER A 157 5.10 48.20 -7.04
CA SER A 157 4.00 47.36 -6.58
C SER A 157 3.58 46.31 -7.62
N GLU A 158 3.55 46.68 -8.90
CA GLU A 158 3.23 45.77 -10.00
C GLU A 158 4.29 44.67 -10.16
N ILE A 159 5.58 45.00 -10.11
CA ILE A 159 6.67 44.00 -10.15
C ILE A 159 6.59 43.08 -8.94
N GLN A 160 6.35 43.61 -7.75
CA GLN A 160 6.17 42.81 -6.54
C GLN A 160 4.98 41.86 -6.67
N TYR A 161 3.87 42.33 -7.24
CA TYR A 161 2.71 41.51 -7.53
C TYR A 161 3.05 40.39 -8.52
N ILE A 162 3.73 40.69 -9.63
CA ILE A 162 4.16 39.70 -10.64
C ILE A 162 5.08 38.64 -9.99
N ILE A 163 6.05 39.05 -9.17
CA ILE A 163 6.96 38.13 -8.49
C ILE A 163 6.18 37.22 -7.53
N LYS A 164 5.30 37.80 -6.71
CA LYS A 164 4.48 37.04 -5.76
C LYS A 164 3.59 36.04 -6.48
N ASN A 165 2.85 36.49 -7.49
CA ASN A 165 1.98 35.64 -8.29
C ASN A 165 2.77 34.51 -8.98
N SER A 166 3.94 34.82 -9.55
CA SER A 166 4.81 33.81 -10.15
C SER A 166 5.26 32.75 -9.14
N ARG A 167 5.61 33.14 -7.92
CA ARG A 167 6.00 32.21 -6.85
C ARG A 167 4.83 31.35 -6.39
N GLU A 168 3.64 31.94 -6.23
CA GLU A 168 2.43 31.22 -5.86
C GLU A 168 2.04 30.17 -6.90
N ILE A 169 2.13 30.51 -8.20
CA ILE A 169 1.90 29.56 -9.29
C ILE A 169 2.89 28.40 -9.23
N GLN A 170 4.19 28.70 -9.09
CA GLN A 170 5.23 27.65 -8.99
C GLN A 170 5.01 26.75 -7.78
N PHE A 171 4.71 27.33 -6.63
CA PHE A 171 4.43 26.60 -5.40
C PHE A 171 3.19 25.71 -5.54
N ASN A 172 2.12 26.22 -6.14
CA ASN A 172 0.91 25.44 -6.38
C ASN A 172 1.19 24.25 -7.32
N LEU A 173 1.92 24.48 -8.42
CA LEU A 173 2.34 23.41 -9.34
C LEU A 173 3.16 22.33 -8.63
N GLN A 174 4.12 22.72 -7.79
CA GLN A 174 4.91 21.78 -6.99
C GLN A 174 4.05 20.99 -6.02
N ASN A 175 3.10 21.64 -5.33
CA ASN A 175 2.17 20.95 -4.45
C ASN A 175 1.29 19.94 -5.21
N LEU A 176 0.79 20.29 -6.39
CA LEU A 176 0.02 19.37 -7.22
C LEU A 176 0.87 18.15 -7.65
N GLN A 177 2.14 18.37 -7.98
CA GLN A 177 3.07 17.28 -8.30
C GLN A 177 3.31 16.36 -7.10
N ILE A 178 3.51 16.92 -5.91
CA ILE A 178 3.68 16.15 -4.66
C ILE A 178 2.41 15.34 -4.37
N MET A 179 1.22 15.95 -4.45
CA MET A 179 -0.05 15.26 -4.23
C MET A 179 -0.26 14.12 -5.23
N LYS A 180 0.10 14.33 -6.51
CA LYS A 180 0.07 13.28 -7.52
C LYS A 180 1.01 12.14 -7.16
N LEU A 181 2.26 12.44 -6.80
CA LEU A 181 3.24 11.42 -6.42
C LEU A 181 2.79 10.63 -5.18
N GLN A 182 2.21 11.30 -4.18
CA GLN A 182 1.65 10.64 -3.00
C GLN A 182 0.51 9.68 -3.36
N LYS A 183 -0.39 10.11 -4.26
CA LYS A 183 -1.47 9.25 -4.77
C LYS A 183 -0.91 8.04 -5.50
N ASP A 184 0.08 8.25 -6.38
CA ASP A 184 0.70 7.18 -7.18
C ASP A 184 1.44 6.18 -6.25
N LEU A 185 2.17 6.66 -5.26
CA LEU A 185 2.83 5.81 -4.25
C LEU A 185 1.83 5.00 -3.43
N ASN A 186 0.73 5.62 -2.99
CA ASN A 186 -0.30 4.90 -2.24
C ASN A 186 -1.01 3.85 -3.10
N SER A 187 -1.25 4.15 -4.38
CA SER A 187 -1.79 3.20 -5.35
C SER A 187 -0.85 2.00 -5.50
N ASN A 188 0.44 2.26 -5.74
CA ASN A 188 1.46 1.20 -5.87
C ASN A 188 1.58 0.38 -4.60
N PHE A 189 1.54 1.01 -3.42
CA PHE A 189 1.58 0.31 -2.14
C PHE A 189 0.38 -0.62 -1.95
N ASN A 190 -0.83 -0.15 -2.30
CA ASN A 190 -2.03 -0.97 -2.23
C ASN A 190 -1.97 -2.13 -3.23
N GLU A 191 -1.49 -1.90 -4.45
CA GLU A 191 -1.30 -2.95 -5.45
C GLU A 191 -0.29 -4.01 -4.97
N LEU A 192 0.85 -3.58 -4.42
CA LEU A 192 1.85 -4.50 -3.87
C LEU A 192 1.28 -5.31 -2.70
N ASN A 193 0.54 -4.68 -1.79
CA ASN A 193 -0.10 -5.40 -0.68
C ASN A 193 -1.12 -6.43 -1.18
N GLU A 194 -1.92 -6.07 -2.19
CA GLU A 194 -2.85 -7.00 -2.82
C GLU A 194 -2.12 -8.17 -3.49
N LEU A 195 -1.02 -7.92 -4.20
CA LEU A 195 -0.22 -8.96 -4.82
C LEU A 195 0.41 -9.89 -3.78
N VAL A 196 0.98 -9.34 -2.70
CA VAL A 196 1.56 -10.12 -1.60
C VAL A 196 0.48 -10.93 -0.88
N LEU A 197 -0.68 -10.35 -0.60
CA LEU A 197 -1.77 -11.08 0.04
C LEU A 197 -2.25 -12.23 -0.86
N LYS A 198 -2.41 -11.98 -2.16
CA LYS A 198 -2.78 -13.02 -3.14
C LYS A 198 -1.73 -14.12 -3.25
N SER A 199 -0.44 -13.77 -3.26
CA SER A 199 0.62 -14.78 -3.32
C SER A 199 0.63 -15.63 -2.05
N LEU A 200 0.55 -15.01 -0.87
CA LEU A 200 0.48 -15.72 0.41
C LEU A 200 -0.75 -16.62 0.51
N GLN A 201 -1.92 -16.14 0.06
CA GLN A 201 -3.13 -16.95 0.01
C GLN A 201 -2.99 -18.13 -0.96
N LYS A 202 -2.39 -17.90 -2.13
CA LYS A 202 -2.11 -18.96 -3.10
C LYS A 202 -1.17 -20.01 -2.52
N ASP A 203 -0.07 -19.59 -1.90
CA ASP A 203 0.91 -20.49 -1.31
C ASP A 203 0.30 -21.30 -0.16
N SER A 204 -0.49 -20.66 0.70
CA SER A 204 -1.25 -21.33 1.76
C SER A 204 -2.24 -22.38 1.21
N ASN A 205 -2.95 -22.04 0.13
CA ASN A 205 -3.88 -22.98 -0.52
C ASN A 205 -3.14 -24.14 -1.19
N ILE A 206 -1.98 -23.90 -1.80
CA ILE A 206 -1.13 -24.95 -2.37
C ILE A 206 -0.66 -25.90 -1.27
N GLU A 207 -0.16 -25.35 -0.16
CA GLU A 207 0.30 -26.13 1.00
C GLU A 207 -0.83 -26.97 1.60
N PHE A 208 -2.01 -26.38 1.79
CA PHE A 208 -3.18 -27.10 2.28
C PHE A 208 -3.59 -28.25 1.35
N ASN A 209 -3.57 -28.02 0.04
CA ASN A 209 -3.85 -29.05 -0.95
C ASN A 209 -2.78 -30.15 -0.95
N ASN A 210 -1.50 -29.78 -0.80
CA ASN A 210 -0.42 -30.75 -0.69
C ASN A 210 -0.60 -31.64 0.55
N GLN A 211 -0.86 -31.05 1.72
CA GLN A 211 -1.13 -31.81 2.94
C GLN A 211 -2.35 -32.72 2.81
N LYS A 212 -3.41 -32.26 2.13
CA LYS A 212 -4.58 -33.11 1.84
C LYS A 212 -4.22 -34.29 0.94
N TYR A 213 -3.41 -34.06 -0.09
CA TYR A 213 -2.94 -35.11 -0.99
C TYR A 213 -2.03 -36.11 -0.27
N GLU A 214 -1.07 -35.62 0.52
CA GLU A 214 -0.19 -36.45 1.35
C GLU A 214 -1.00 -37.30 2.32
N ASN A 215 -1.96 -36.70 3.03
CA ASN A 215 -2.85 -37.44 3.92
C ASN A 215 -3.65 -38.52 3.17
N SER A 216 -4.25 -38.18 2.03
CA SER A 216 -4.99 -39.15 1.21
C SER A 216 -4.10 -40.31 0.73
N SER A 217 -2.86 -40.00 0.34
CA SER A 217 -1.86 -41.00 -0.06
C SER A 217 -1.46 -41.90 1.12
N LEU A 218 -1.24 -41.32 2.29
CA LEU A 218 -0.96 -42.05 3.53
C LEU A 218 -2.12 -42.97 3.91
N TYR A 219 -3.36 -42.50 3.86
CA TYR A 219 -4.54 -43.34 4.09
C TYR A 219 -4.65 -44.48 3.09
N SER A 220 -4.41 -44.20 1.81
CA SER A 220 -4.43 -45.22 0.76
C SER A 220 -3.35 -46.28 1.01
N LYS A 221 -2.14 -45.87 1.42
CA LYS A 221 -1.04 -46.77 1.79
C LYS A 221 -1.39 -47.62 3.01
N LEU A 222 -1.89 -47.01 4.08
CA LEU A 222 -2.34 -47.73 5.28
C LEU A 222 -3.43 -48.75 4.96
N ASN A 223 -4.36 -48.41 4.07
CA ASN A 223 -5.41 -49.33 3.65
C ASN A 223 -4.86 -50.52 2.84
N LEU A 224 -3.87 -50.29 1.96
CA LEU A 224 -3.17 -51.36 1.26
C LEU A 224 -2.40 -52.26 2.25
N ASP A 225 -1.65 -51.68 3.18
CA ASP A 225 -0.91 -52.42 4.21
C ASP A 225 -1.85 -53.25 5.10
N LEU A 226 -3.03 -52.70 5.44
CA LEU A 226 -4.06 -53.40 6.19
C LEU A 226 -4.67 -54.55 5.40
N ASN A 227 -4.96 -54.35 4.11
CA ASN A 227 -5.47 -55.39 3.24
C ASN A 227 -4.45 -56.52 3.04
N ASP A 228 -3.17 -56.17 2.88
CA ASP A 228 -2.07 -57.14 2.79
C ASP A 228 -1.91 -57.92 4.09
N CYS A 229 -1.99 -57.24 5.25
CA CYS A 229 -1.96 -57.89 6.56
C CYS A 229 -3.15 -58.84 6.73
N ASN A 230 -4.36 -58.40 6.37
CA ASN A 230 -5.56 -59.20 6.43
C ASN A 230 -5.44 -60.46 5.54
N ASN A 231 -4.98 -60.29 4.30
CA ASN A 231 -4.72 -61.41 3.39
C ASN A 231 -3.67 -62.38 3.96
N LYS A 232 -2.57 -61.86 4.53
CA LYS A 232 -1.55 -62.68 5.21
C LYS A 232 -2.13 -63.45 6.39
N ILE A 233 -2.99 -62.84 7.21
CA ILE A 233 -3.66 -63.50 8.33
C ILE A 233 -4.59 -64.59 7.80
N THR A 234 -5.43 -64.30 6.81
CA THR A 234 -6.34 -65.29 6.20
C THR A 234 -5.56 -66.48 5.63
N ILE A 235 -4.48 -66.23 4.88
CA ILE A 235 -3.63 -67.29 4.33
C ILE A 235 -2.98 -68.11 5.45
N LYS A 236 -2.42 -67.46 6.48
CA LYS A 236 -1.81 -68.16 7.63
C LYS A 236 -2.83 -68.98 8.42
N MET A 237 -4.03 -68.43 8.66
CA MET A 237 -5.10 -69.12 9.37
C MET A 237 -5.63 -70.29 8.56
N LEU A 238 -5.91 -70.10 7.26
CA LEU A 238 -6.36 -71.17 6.37
C LEU A 238 -5.30 -72.26 6.22
N SER A 239 -4.03 -71.88 6.08
CA SER A 239 -2.90 -72.81 6.03
C SER A 239 -2.73 -73.54 7.37
N GLY A 240 -2.91 -72.87 8.51
CA GLY A 240 -2.86 -73.47 9.84
C GLY A 240 -3.98 -74.48 10.05
N ILE A 241 -5.22 -74.12 9.71
CA ILE A 241 -6.37 -75.05 9.79
C ILE A 241 -6.17 -76.25 8.86
N LYS A 242 -5.71 -76.02 7.62
CA LYS A 242 -5.38 -77.12 6.69
C LYS A 242 -4.27 -78.01 7.24
N TYR A 243 -3.25 -77.42 7.84
CA TYR A 243 -2.16 -78.15 8.49
C TYR A 243 -2.67 -78.98 9.67
N ASP A 244 -3.52 -78.43 10.53
CA ASP A 244 -4.12 -79.14 11.67
C ASP A 244 -4.97 -80.32 11.20
N ILE A 245 -5.80 -80.13 10.16
CA ILE A 245 -6.59 -81.20 9.54
C ILE A 245 -5.67 -82.31 9.01
N GLU A 246 -4.61 -81.96 8.31
CA GLU A 246 -3.68 -82.95 7.76
C GLU A 246 -2.92 -83.68 8.86
N ASN A 247 -2.51 -82.96 9.91
CA ASN A 247 -1.88 -83.56 11.09
C ASN A 247 -2.83 -84.53 11.80
N LEU A 248 -4.11 -84.17 11.95
CA LEU A 248 -5.13 -85.07 12.48
C LEU A 248 -5.27 -86.32 11.62
N ARG A 249 -5.31 -86.20 10.27
CA ARG A 249 -5.33 -87.36 9.36
C ARG A 249 -4.12 -88.26 9.56
N TRP A 250 -2.93 -87.67 9.70
CA TRP A 250 -1.69 -88.41 9.93
C TRP A 250 -1.71 -89.18 11.26
N HIS A 251 -2.20 -88.55 12.33
CA HIS A 251 -2.37 -89.21 13.63
C HIS A 251 -3.44 -90.30 13.61
N THR A 252 -4.61 -90.08 12.98
CA THR A 252 -5.71 -91.05 12.95
C THR A 252 -5.33 -92.31 12.18
N THR A 253 -4.67 -92.17 11.02
CA THR A 253 -4.20 -93.33 10.24
C THR A 253 -3.14 -94.14 10.99
N ARG A 254 -2.16 -93.47 11.59
CA ARG A 254 -1.12 -94.12 12.40
C ARG A 254 -1.71 -94.80 13.64
N SER A 255 -2.62 -94.14 14.35
CA SER A 255 -3.27 -94.67 15.56
C SER A 255 -4.22 -95.83 15.25
N GLY A 256 -4.97 -95.77 14.14
CA GLY A 256 -5.86 -96.85 13.71
C GLY A 256 -5.11 -98.14 13.38
N LEU A 257 -3.94 -98.05 12.73
CA LEU A 257 -3.09 -99.21 12.47
C LEU A 257 -2.60 -99.86 13.77
N ILE A 258 -2.19 -99.05 14.76
CA ILE A 258 -1.77 -99.54 16.07
C ILE A 258 -2.92 -100.23 16.80
N ALA A 259 -4.14 -99.68 16.74
CA ALA A 259 -5.33 -100.27 17.35
C ALA A 259 -5.68 -101.64 16.75
N ILE A 260 -5.61 -101.79 15.42
CA ILE A 260 -5.83 -103.07 14.73
C ILE A 260 -4.76 -104.10 15.13
N LEU A 261 -3.49 -103.69 15.15
CA LEU A 261 -2.38 -104.56 15.56
C LEU A 261 -2.51 -105.03 17.02
N PHE A 262 -2.99 -104.14 17.90
CA PHE A 262 -3.30 -104.45 19.29
C PHE A 262 -4.48 -105.43 19.41
N LEU A 263 -5.56 -105.22 18.64
CA LEU A 263 -6.72 -106.12 18.59
C LEU A 263 -6.31 -107.54 18.17
N VAL A 264 -5.53 -107.66 17.09
CA VAL A 264 -5.01 -108.94 16.61
C VAL A 264 -4.14 -109.61 17.68
N SER A 265 -3.22 -108.85 18.29
CA SER A 265 -2.36 -109.37 19.37
C SER A 265 -3.17 -109.84 20.58
N LEU A 266 -4.24 -109.14 20.94
CA LEU A 266 -5.15 -109.55 22.02
C LEU A 266 -5.92 -110.82 21.67
N ILE A 267 -6.38 -110.99 20.43
CA ILE A 267 -7.06 -112.22 19.99
C ILE A 267 -6.09 -113.40 20.05
N LEU A 268 -4.87 -113.26 19.51
CA LEU A 268 -3.86 -114.33 19.59
C LEU A 268 -3.47 -114.65 21.04
N THR A 269 -3.26 -113.63 21.87
CA THR A 269 -2.92 -113.83 23.29
C THR A 269 -4.08 -114.46 24.04
N GLY A 270 -5.32 -114.03 23.79
CA GLY A 270 -6.53 -114.58 24.37
C GLY A 270 -6.74 -116.04 24.00
N VAL A 271 -6.54 -116.40 22.72
CA VAL A 271 -6.59 -117.79 22.23
C VAL A 271 -5.45 -118.61 22.84
N ASN A 272 -4.22 -118.09 22.92
CA ASN A 272 -3.10 -118.82 23.51
C ASN A 272 -3.28 -119.04 25.02
N VAL A 273 -3.79 -118.04 25.75
CA VAL A 273 -4.10 -118.17 27.18
C VAL A 273 -5.28 -119.11 27.41
N THR A 274 -6.32 -119.08 26.56
CA THR A 274 -7.42 -120.04 26.68
C THR A 274 -6.99 -121.45 26.30
N ASN A 275 -6.13 -121.64 25.31
CA ASN A 275 -5.54 -122.94 24.99
C ASN A 275 -4.65 -123.45 26.16
N ASN A 276 -3.79 -122.59 26.72
CA ASN A 276 -2.98 -122.93 27.89
C ASN A 276 -3.80 -123.12 29.17
N ARG A 277 -4.97 -122.48 29.32
CA ARG A 277 -5.91 -122.70 30.43
C ARG A 277 -6.80 -123.92 30.21
N ALA A 278 -7.13 -124.28 28.97
CA ALA A 278 -7.77 -125.56 28.65
C ALA A 278 -6.83 -126.74 28.97
N ASN A 279 -5.52 -126.55 28.83
CA ASN A 279 -4.48 -127.50 29.28
C ASN A 279 -4.12 -127.37 30.78
N LYS A 280 -4.75 -126.43 31.53
CA LYS A 280 -4.56 -126.19 32.97
C LYS A 280 -5.89 -126.10 33.74
N ARG A 281 -6.85 -126.97 33.45
CA ARG A 281 -8.01 -127.21 34.33
C ARG A 281 -7.85 -128.50 35.13
N VAL A 282 -6.83 -128.54 35.97
CA VAL A 282 -6.91 -129.17 37.29
C VAL A 282 -6.45 -128.09 38.28
N MET A 283 -7.37 -127.73 39.18
CA MET A 283 -7.29 -126.78 40.30
C MET A 283 -7.45 -125.27 40.06
N THR A 284 -8.49 -124.77 40.73
CA THR A 284 -9.02 -123.41 40.96
C THR A 284 -9.42 -123.40 42.47
N PRO A 285 -9.83 -122.29 43.13
CA PRO A 285 -9.19 -120.98 43.39
C PRO A 285 -9.41 -120.43 44.85
N GLU A 286 -8.71 -119.37 45.29
CA GLU A 286 -9.17 -118.34 46.29
C GLU A 286 -8.09 -117.22 46.36
N LYS A 287 -8.26 -115.89 46.15
CA LYS A 287 -9.16 -114.80 46.68
C LYS A 287 -8.87 -114.50 48.18
N GLU A 288 -8.57 -113.30 48.73
CA GLU A 288 -8.86 -111.86 48.49
C GLU A 288 -7.86 -110.92 49.25
N THR A 289 -7.34 -109.82 48.66
CA THR A 289 -7.62 -108.34 48.89
C THR A 289 -7.31 -107.77 50.32
N LYS A 290 -6.53 -106.69 50.59
CA LYS A 290 -6.65 -105.23 50.25
C LYS A 290 -5.43 -104.39 50.81
N LYS A 291 -5.10 -103.26 50.12
CA LYS A 291 -4.80 -101.85 50.57
C LYS A 291 -3.86 -101.58 51.79
N ASP A 292 -2.99 -100.57 51.93
CA ASP A 292 -2.77 -99.21 51.37
C ASP A 292 -1.28 -98.77 51.61
N GLN A 293 -0.82 -97.79 50.81
CA GLN A 293 0.13 -96.68 51.07
C GLN A 293 1.42 -96.85 51.93
N GLU A 294 2.55 -96.39 51.37
CA GLU A 294 3.32 -95.20 51.83
C GLU A 294 4.88 -95.35 51.81
N LYS A 295 5.49 -94.48 50.97
CA LYS A 295 6.78 -93.75 51.10
C LYS A 295 8.18 -94.38 50.98
N GLN A 296 8.98 -93.57 50.26
CA GLN A 296 10.40 -93.23 50.49
C GLN A 296 11.46 -94.23 50.01
N ASP A 297 12.60 -93.88 49.44
CA ASP A 297 13.29 -92.63 49.05
C ASP A 297 14.40 -93.07 48.06
N ASP A 298 14.87 -92.18 47.17
CA ASP A 298 16.30 -91.85 47.01
C ASP A 298 16.65 -91.14 45.68
N ASN A 299 17.14 -89.93 45.87
CA ASN A 299 17.82 -89.03 44.95
C ASN A 299 19.21 -89.57 44.55
N ASN A 300 19.69 -89.19 43.34
CA ASN A 300 21.08 -88.90 42.92
C ASN A 300 21.16 -89.04 41.38
N ILE A 301 21.62 -88.09 40.54
CA ILE A 301 22.50 -86.91 40.63
C ILE A 301 22.06 -85.89 39.57
#